data_AF-Q8W1G9-F1
#
_entry.id   AF-Q8W1G9-F1
#
_cell.length_a   1.000
_cell.length_b   1.000
_cell.length_c   1.000
_cell.angle_alpha   90.00
_cell.angle_beta   90.00
_cell.angle_gamma   90.00
#
_symmetry.space_group_name_H-M   'P 1'
#
loop_
_entity.id
_entity.type
_entity.pdbx_description
1 polymer ?
#
loop_
_entity_poly.entity_id
_entity_poly.type
_entity_poly.pdbx_seq_one_letter_code
_entity_poly.pdbx_strand_id
1 'polypeptide(L)'
;ALEGVSGRGKTTFARYTRDYIEQECKGLFDIIMCIHVSETFSLDDMFHEMLKDITKDRHSDISDREELEEKLKESLSGKRFFLILDDIWVKAKNDPQLDELISPLHVGMKGSKILVMTRRKVAARALCDDEPIEMSDLDEDIYFSMFMHYA
;
A
#
# COMPACT_ATOMS: atom_id res chain seq x y z
N ALA A 1 10.39 -1.02 -3.37
CA ALA A 1 9.65 0.15 -2.82
C ALA A 1 9.90 1.38 -3.70
N LEU A 2 9.01 2.37 -3.66
CA LEU A 2 9.15 3.66 -4.34
C LEU A 2 9.28 4.79 -3.31
N GLU A 3 10.25 5.67 -3.49
CA GLU A 3 10.45 6.84 -2.64
C GLU A 3 10.35 8.15 -3.45
N GLY A 4 9.87 9.24 -2.83
CA GLY A 4 9.89 10.54 -3.50
C GLY A 4 9.29 11.65 -2.66
N VAL A 5 9.72 12.89 -2.88
CA VAL A 5 9.22 14.07 -2.16
C VAL A 5 7.73 14.35 -2.40
N SER A 6 7.13 15.19 -1.57
CA SER A 6 5.72 15.60 -1.75
C SER A 6 5.51 16.26 -3.12
N GLY A 7 4.33 16.07 -3.72
CA GLY A 7 3.99 16.68 -5.01
C GLY A 7 4.47 15.94 -6.26
N ARG A 8 5.30 14.89 -6.15
CA ARG A 8 5.74 14.07 -7.31
C ARG A 8 4.71 13.07 -7.87
N GLY A 9 3.47 13.11 -7.38
CA GLY A 9 2.39 12.25 -7.90
C GLY A 9 2.38 10.80 -7.40
N LYS A 10 3.01 10.47 -6.26
CA LYS A 10 2.99 9.12 -5.66
C LYS A 10 1.57 8.53 -5.54
N THR A 11 0.63 9.27 -4.97
CA THR A 11 -0.78 8.85 -4.86
C THR A 11 -1.45 8.71 -6.23
N THR A 12 -1.07 9.52 -7.22
CA THR A 12 -1.54 9.34 -8.60
C THR A 12 -1.02 8.04 -9.20
N PHE A 13 0.25 7.73 -8.97
CA PHE A 13 0.87 6.47 -9.39
C PHE A 13 0.25 5.25 -8.69
N ALA A 14 -0.08 5.37 -7.40
CA ALA A 14 -0.81 4.35 -6.64
C ALA A 14 -2.13 3.97 -7.31
N ARG A 15 -2.94 5.00 -7.61
CA ARG A 15 -4.25 4.83 -8.28
C ARG A 15 -4.08 4.24 -9.67
N TYR A 16 -3.17 4.79 -10.47
CA TYR A 16 -2.89 4.26 -11.81
C TYR A 16 -2.46 2.79 -11.77
N THR A 17 -1.57 2.42 -10.84
CA THR A 17 -1.10 1.05 -10.67
C THR A 17 -2.25 0.11 -10.31
N ARG A 18 -3.12 0.52 -9.37
CA ARG A 18 -4.31 -0.25 -9.01
C ARG A 18 -5.21 -0.48 -10.23
N ASP A 19 -5.57 0.59 -10.93
CA ASP A 19 -6.48 0.53 -12.07
C ASP A 19 -5.87 -0.31 -13.21
N TYR A 20 -4.56 -0.18 -13.46
CA TYR A 20 -3.82 -1.00 -14.43
C TYR A 20 -3.84 -2.49 -14.05
N ILE A 21 -3.60 -2.84 -12.79
CA ILE A 21 -3.62 -4.25 -12.36
C ILE A 21 -5.04 -4.84 -12.49
N GLU A 22 -6.07 -4.08 -12.13
CA GLU A 22 -7.46 -4.51 -12.27
C GLU A 22 -7.88 -4.74 -13.73
N GLN A 23 -7.39 -3.91 -14.65
CA GLN A 23 -7.79 -3.94 -16.07
C GLN A 23 -6.92 -4.88 -16.91
N GLU A 24 -5.61 -4.81 -16.74
CA GLU A 24 -4.62 -5.42 -17.64
C GLU A 24 -4.00 -6.71 -17.05
N CYS A 25 -3.97 -6.85 -15.72
CA CYS A 25 -3.40 -8.01 -15.03
C CYS A 25 -4.47 -8.98 -14.48
N LYS A 26 -5.56 -9.16 -15.22
CA LYS A 26 -6.68 -10.01 -14.79
C LYS A 26 -6.22 -11.43 -14.48
N GLY A 27 -6.60 -11.93 -13.29
CA GLY A 27 -6.25 -13.27 -12.82
C GLY A 27 -4.83 -13.43 -12.27
N LEU A 28 -4.03 -12.37 -12.23
CA LEU A 28 -2.71 -12.39 -11.59
C LEU A 28 -2.84 -12.35 -10.06
N PHE A 29 -3.79 -11.55 -9.57
CA PHE A 29 -4.13 -11.41 -8.16
C PHE A 29 -5.63 -11.61 -7.97
N ASP A 30 -5.99 -12.27 -6.88
CA ASP A 30 -7.37 -12.51 -6.46
C ASP A 30 -7.91 -11.30 -5.68
N ILE A 31 -7.01 -10.56 -5.03
CA ILE A 31 -7.31 -9.38 -4.21
C ILE A 31 -6.35 -8.26 -4.57
N ILE A 32 -6.86 -7.04 -4.68
CA ILE A 32 -6.08 -5.82 -4.81
C ILE A 32 -6.54 -4.86 -3.73
N MET A 33 -5.61 -4.39 -2.90
CA MET A 33 -5.87 -3.45 -1.81
C MET A 33 -5.01 -2.21 -2.00
N CYS A 34 -5.55 -1.03 -1.68
CA CYS A 34 -4.85 0.23 -1.75
C CYS A 34 -5.10 1.08 -0.51
N ILE A 35 -4.16 1.02 0.42
CA ILE A 35 -4.25 1.67 1.73
C ILE A 35 -3.40 2.93 1.71
N HIS A 36 -4.06 4.06 1.91
CA HIS A 36 -3.38 5.32 2.14
C HIS A 36 -3.09 5.47 3.64
N VAL A 37 -1.82 5.61 3.98
CA VAL A 37 -1.34 5.70 5.36
C VAL A 37 -1.06 7.17 5.66
N SER A 38 -1.86 7.77 6.55
CA SER A 38 -1.53 9.10 7.08
C SER A 38 -0.59 8.98 8.29
N GLU A 39 0.05 10.08 8.68
CA GLU A 39 0.93 10.13 9.86
C GLU A 39 0.21 9.74 11.17
N THR A 40 -1.11 9.90 11.21
CA THR A 40 -1.96 9.62 12.38
C THR A 40 -2.71 8.29 12.29
N PHE A 41 -2.51 7.50 11.24
CA PHE A 41 -3.24 6.25 11.05
C PHE A 41 -2.75 5.17 12.02
N SER A 42 -3.68 4.47 12.67
CA SER A 42 -3.36 3.32 13.52
C SER A 42 -3.27 2.02 12.70
N LEU A 43 -2.63 0.98 13.23
CA LEU A 43 -2.62 -0.34 12.61
C LEU A 43 -4.04 -0.90 12.44
N ASP A 44 -4.89 -0.69 13.44
CA ASP A 44 -6.28 -1.13 13.41
C ASP A 44 -7.03 -0.43 12.26
N ASP A 45 -6.83 0.88 12.08
CA ASP A 45 -7.39 1.61 10.93
C ASP A 45 -6.93 1.03 9.59
N MET A 46 -5.64 0.64 9.49
CA MET A 46 -5.10 0.02 8.28
C MET A 46 -5.75 -1.34 8.01
N PHE A 47 -5.91 -2.19 9.02
CA PHE A 47 -6.56 -3.49 8.88
C PHE A 47 -8.04 -3.37 8.51
N HIS A 48 -8.75 -2.41 9.09
CA HIS A 48 -10.13 -2.12 8.70
C HIS A 48 -10.24 -1.67 7.23
N GLU A 49 -9.34 -0.82 6.75
CA GLU A 49 -9.35 -0.41 5.34
C GLU A 49 -8.93 -1.56 4.40
N MET A 50 -8.02 -2.45 4.83
CA MET A 50 -7.72 -3.68 4.08
C MET A 50 -8.95 -4.58 3.96
N LEU A 51 -9.63 -4.84 5.07
CA LEU A 51 -10.85 -5.64 5.06
C LEU A 51 -11.93 -5.00 4.18
N LYS A 52 -12.12 -3.69 4.27
CA LYS A 52 -13.04 -2.95 3.40
C LYS A 52 -12.72 -3.15 1.91
N ASP A 53 -11.45 -3.14 1.52
CA ASP A 53 -11.07 -3.42 0.13
C ASP A 53 -11.40 -4.86 -0.29
N ILE A 54 -11.20 -5.83 0.62
CA ILE A 54 -11.41 -7.27 0.39
C ILE A 54 -12.90 -7.66 0.39
N THR A 55 -13.63 -7.30 1.44
CA THR A 55 -14.99 -7.76 1.75
C THR A 55 -16.07 -6.75 1.37
N LYS A 56 -15.69 -5.51 1.04
CA LYS A 56 -16.58 -4.35 0.89
C LYS A 56 -17.28 -3.95 2.19
N ASP A 57 -16.80 -4.44 3.32
CA ASP A 57 -17.22 -4.08 4.67
C ASP A 57 -15.99 -3.72 5.51
N ARG A 58 -16.05 -2.58 6.19
CA ARG A 58 -14.97 -2.10 7.05
C ARG A 58 -14.89 -2.87 8.37
N HIS A 59 -15.96 -3.57 8.75
CA HIS A 59 -16.05 -4.28 10.03
C HIS A 59 -15.74 -3.37 11.23
N SER A 60 -16.24 -2.13 11.20
CA SER A 60 -15.97 -1.10 12.23
C SER A 60 -16.51 -1.45 13.62
N ASP A 61 -17.30 -2.51 13.73
CA ASP A 61 -17.82 -3.09 14.97
C ASP A 61 -16.79 -3.95 15.71
N ILE A 62 -15.77 -4.44 15.02
CA ILE A 62 -14.66 -5.19 15.62
C ILE A 62 -13.67 -4.20 16.24
N SER A 63 -13.64 -4.11 17.57
CA SER A 63 -12.65 -3.31 18.30
C SER A 63 -11.48 -4.12 18.83
N ASP A 64 -11.60 -5.45 18.84
CA ASP A 64 -10.53 -6.34 19.30
C ASP A 64 -9.55 -6.59 18.16
N ARG A 65 -8.27 -6.35 18.44
CA ARG A 65 -7.21 -6.44 17.44
C ARG A 65 -6.90 -7.87 17.03
N GLU A 66 -6.98 -8.83 17.96
CA GLU A 66 -6.74 -10.24 17.64
C GLU A 66 -7.82 -10.76 16.71
N GLU A 67 -9.10 -10.43 16.99
CA GLU A 67 -10.23 -10.73 16.10
C GLU A 67 -10.07 -10.08 14.72
N LEU A 68 -9.63 -8.82 14.67
CA LEU A 68 -9.38 -8.10 13.42
C LEU A 68 -8.27 -8.76 12.58
N GLU A 69 -7.17 -9.15 13.21
CA GLU A 69 -6.06 -9.86 12.57
C GLU A 69 -6.47 -11.25 12.07
N GLU A 70 -7.24 -12.00 12.87
CA GLU A 70 -7.79 -13.30 12.46
C GLU A 70 -8.70 -13.15 11.24
N LYS A 71 -9.59 -12.17 11.24
CA LYS A 71 -10.48 -11.91 10.11
C LYS A 71 -9.73 -11.57 8.84
N LEU A 72 -8.67 -10.78 8.96
CA LEU A 72 -7.80 -10.44 7.83
C LEU A 72 -7.06 -11.69 7.32
N LYS A 73 -6.53 -12.53 8.21
CA LYS A 73 -5.87 -13.80 7.84
C LYS A 73 -6.83 -14.73 7.10
N GLU A 74 -8.05 -14.92 7.61
CA GLU A 74 -9.08 -15.72 6.93
C GLU A 74 -9.38 -15.18 5.53
N SER A 75 -9.48 -13.86 5.41
CA SER A 75 -9.82 -13.18 4.15
C SER A 75 -8.72 -13.29 3.09
N LEU A 76 -7.45 -13.40 3.52
CA LEU A 76 -6.25 -13.52 2.66
C LEU A 76 -5.82 -14.97 2.41
N SER A 77 -6.22 -15.90 3.28
CA SER A 77 -5.81 -17.31 3.18
C SER A 77 -6.20 -17.92 1.84
N GLY A 78 -5.25 -18.58 1.18
CA GLY A 78 -5.47 -19.21 -0.11
C GLY A 78 -5.70 -18.25 -1.28
N LYS A 79 -5.33 -16.97 -1.14
CA LYS A 79 -5.44 -15.96 -2.20
C LYS A 79 -4.10 -15.28 -2.46
N ARG A 80 -3.85 -14.93 -3.71
CA ARG A 80 -2.74 -14.06 -4.12
C ARG A 80 -3.21 -12.62 -4.09
N PHE A 81 -2.60 -11.79 -3.25
CA PHE A 81 -2.97 -10.39 -3.12
C PHE A 81 -1.92 -9.44 -3.70
N PHE A 82 -2.37 -8.27 -4.12
CA PHE A 82 -1.51 -7.11 -4.37
C PHE A 82 -1.89 -6.00 -3.40
N LEU A 83 -0.99 -5.63 -2.51
CA LEU A 83 -1.21 -4.57 -1.53
C LEU A 83 -0.40 -3.33 -1.90
N ILE A 84 -1.06 -2.19 -2.04
CA ILE A 84 -0.43 -0.88 -2.19
C ILE A 84 -0.50 -0.17 -0.85
N LEU A 85 0.66 0.17 -0.27
CA LEU A 85 0.80 1.02 0.90
C LEU A 85 1.28 2.40 0.44
N ASP A 86 0.35 3.34 0.31
CA ASP A 86 0.63 4.71 -0.12
C ASP A 86 0.96 5.62 1.07
N ASP A 87 2.05 6.38 0.95
CA ASP A 87 2.57 7.33 1.93
C ASP A 87 2.88 6.75 3.33
N ILE A 88 3.42 5.53 3.42
CA ILE A 88 3.70 4.92 4.73
C ILE A 88 4.71 5.71 5.57
N TRP A 89 4.37 5.88 6.85
CA TRP A 89 5.16 6.57 7.86
C TRP A 89 5.74 5.57 8.86
N VAL A 90 7.05 5.33 8.79
CA VAL A 90 7.77 4.48 9.75
C VAL A 90 8.86 5.30 10.43
N LYS A 91 9.03 5.13 11.75
CA LYS A 91 10.00 5.91 12.53
C LYS A 91 11.42 5.35 12.43
N ALA A 92 11.57 4.03 12.35
CA ALA A 92 12.84 3.34 12.30
C ALA A 92 12.76 2.01 11.54
N LYS A 93 13.90 1.42 11.17
CA LYS A 93 13.93 0.12 10.47
C LYS A 93 13.31 -1.02 11.28
N ASN A 94 13.48 -1.00 12.60
CA ASN A 94 12.99 -2.02 13.53
C ASN A 94 11.74 -1.55 14.29
N ASP A 95 10.85 -0.83 13.59
CA ASP A 95 9.61 -0.36 14.20
C ASP A 95 8.69 -1.57 14.43
N PRO A 96 8.33 -1.91 15.68
CA PRO A 96 7.54 -3.12 15.97
C PRO A 96 6.16 -3.09 15.31
N GLN A 97 5.62 -1.90 15.02
CA GLN A 97 4.36 -1.76 14.29
C GLN A 97 4.43 -2.35 12.88
N LEU A 98 5.63 -2.46 12.32
CA LEU A 98 5.83 -3.00 10.99
C LEU A 98 5.71 -4.52 10.96
N ASP A 99 6.34 -5.20 11.92
CA ASP A 99 6.24 -6.65 12.06
C ASP A 99 4.78 -7.04 12.31
N GLU A 100 4.10 -6.25 13.14
CA GLU A 100 2.68 -6.33 13.41
C GLU A 100 1.80 -6.13 12.15
N LEU A 101 2.08 -5.12 11.33
CA LEU A 101 1.38 -4.88 10.06
C LEU A 101 1.52 -6.04 9.07
N ILE A 102 2.73 -6.62 8.98
CA ILE A 102 3.05 -7.65 7.99
C ILE A 102 2.66 -9.06 8.47
N SER A 103 2.61 -9.29 9.79
CA SER A 103 2.23 -10.56 10.42
C SER A 103 1.00 -11.23 9.76
N PRO A 104 -0.17 -10.57 9.65
CA PRO A 104 -1.36 -11.20 9.04
C PRO A 104 -1.25 -11.43 7.53
N LEU A 105 -0.31 -10.78 6.84
CA LEU A 105 -0.14 -10.91 5.39
C LEU A 105 0.60 -12.19 4.98
N HIS A 106 1.30 -12.85 5.92
CA HIS A 106 2.08 -14.06 5.64
C HIS A 106 1.25 -15.28 5.22
N VAL A 107 -0.06 -15.28 5.48
CA VAL A 107 -0.97 -16.37 5.06
C VAL A 107 -1.35 -16.29 3.57
N GLY A 108 -0.98 -15.19 2.90
CA GLY A 108 -1.22 -15.04 1.47
C GLY A 108 -0.44 -16.05 0.63
N MET A 109 -0.99 -16.39 -0.53
CA MET A 109 -0.34 -17.32 -1.44
C MET A 109 0.96 -16.76 -2.02
N LYS A 110 1.87 -17.68 -2.38
CA LYS A 110 3.08 -17.35 -3.13
C LYS A 110 2.73 -16.55 -4.39
N GLY A 111 3.48 -15.47 -4.62
CA GLY A 111 3.23 -14.54 -5.71
C GLY A 111 2.45 -13.30 -5.29
N SER A 112 1.94 -13.25 -4.05
CA SER A 112 1.45 -12.00 -3.46
C SER A 112 2.57 -10.94 -3.42
N LYS A 113 2.21 -9.67 -3.62
CA LYS A 113 3.18 -8.56 -3.69
C LYS A 113 2.70 -7.36 -2.88
N ILE A 114 3.67 -6.63 -2.34
CA ILE A 114 3.43 -5.37 -1.63
C ILE A 114 4.19 -4.27 -2.36
N LEU A 115 3.49 -3.23 -2.78
CA LEU A 115 4.06 -1.99 -3.30
C LEU A 115 4.04 -0.94 -2.20
N VAL A 116 5.22 -0.57 -1.73
CA VAL A 116 5.39 0.50 -0.74
C VAL A 116 5.76 1.80 -1.45
N MET A 117 4.98 2.86 -1.21
CA MET A 117 5.30 4.23 -1.60
C MET A 117 5.45 5.09 -0.36
N THR A 118 6.53 5.88 -0.28
CA THR A 118 6.77 6.72 0.89
C THR A 118 7.57 7.96 0.52
N ARG A 119 7.51 8.97 1.38
CA ARG A 119 8.42 10.13 1.34
C ARG A 119 9.75 9.86 2.05
N ARG A 120 9.85 8.78 2.82
CA ARG A 120 10.97 8.50 3.71
C ARG A 120 11.66 7.21 3.33
N LYS A 121 12.92 7.32 2.88
CA LYS A 121 13.79 6.18 2.59
C LYS A 121 13.85 5.12 3.69
N VAL A 122 13.81 5.56 4.93
CA VAL A 122 13.82 4.69 6.12
C VAL A 122 12.61 3.75 6.12
N ALA A 123 11.42 4.24 5.78
CA ALA A 123 10.21 3.44 5.72
C ALA A 123 10.25 2.42 4.56
N ALA A 124 10.76 2.84 3.40
CA ALA A 124 10.94 1.95 2.26
C ALA A 124 11.89 0.78 2.57
N ARG A 125 13.02 1.07 3.25
CA ARG A 125 14.02 0.07 3.67
C ARG A 125 13.61 -0.77 4.87
N ALA A 126 12.56 -0.39 5.59
CA ALA A 126 12.02 -1.19 6.68
C ALA A 126 11.17 -2.35 6.14
N LEU A 127 10.46 -2.12 5.02
CA LEU A 127 9.56 -3.10 4.39
C LEU A 127 10.18 -3.86 3.21
N CYS A 128 11.33 -3.40 2.72
CA CYS A 128 11.95 -3.94 1.52
C CYS A 128 13.47 -3.95 1.73
N ASP A 129 14.07 -5.11 1.51
CA ASP A 129 15.53 -5.28 1.60
C ASP A 129 16.27 -4.67 0.39
N ASP A 130 15.57 -4.55 -0.75
CA ASP A 130 16.10 -3.93 -1.96
C ASP A 130 16.17 -2.40 -1.85
N GLU A 131 17.08 -1.79 -2.61
CA GLU A 131 17.20 -0.34 -2.64
C GLU A 131 15.91 0.29 -3.22
N PRO A 132 15.30 1.27 -2.53
CA PRO A 132 14.10 1.94 -3.02
C PRO A 132 14.37 2.65 -4.35
N ILE A 133 13.40 2.59 -5.25
CA ILE A 133 13.44 3.32 -6.53
C ILE A 133 12.98 4.75 -6.24
N GLU A 134 13.82 5.73 -6.53
CA GLU A 134 13.44 7.13 -6.44
C GLU A 134 12.51 7.50 -7.61
N MET A 135 11.32 8.03 -7.31
CA MET A 135 10.49 8.71 -8.29
C MET A 135 11.17 10.00 -8.70
N SER A 136 11.69 10.05 -9.92
CA SER A 136 12.26 11.24 -10.52
C SER A 136 11.22 12.35 -10.72
N ASP A 137 11.69 13.57 -10.96
CA ASP A 137 10.82 14.65 -11.43
C ASP A 137 10.27 14.32 -12.83
N LEU A 138 9.13 14.92 -13.15
CA LEU A 138 8.60 14.91 -14.51
C LEU A 138 9.54 15.69 -15.42
N ASP A 139 9.69 15.21 -16.64
CA ASP A 139 10.37 15.94 -17.70
C ASP A 139 9.72 17.31 -17.92
N GLU A 140 10.52 18.35 -18.17
CA GLU A 140 10.05 19.74 -18.34
C GLU A 140 8.99 19.85 -19.43
N ASP A 141 9.12 19.11 -20.53
CA ASP A 141 8.17 19.14 -21.64
C ASP A 141 6.81 18.56 -21.21
N ILE A 142 6.83 17.49 -20.41
CA ILE A 142 5.61 16.87 -19.85
C ILE A 142 4.99 17.81 -18.82
N TYR A 143 5.80 18.43 -17.97
CA TYR A 143 5.33 19.38 -16.97
C TYR A 143 4.64 20.58 -17.62
N PHE A 144 5.26 21.16 -18.66
CA PHE A 144 4.70 22.26 -19.42
C PHE A 144 3.41 21.85 -20.15
N SER A 145 3.39 20.66 -20.75
CA SER A 145 2.18 20.12 -21.39
C SER A 145 1.03 19.93 -20.39
N MET A 146 1.32 19.45 -19.17
CA MET A 146 0.31 19.32 -18.12
C MET A 146 -0.19 20.70 -17.66
N PHE A 147 0.71 21.65 -17.45
CA PHE A 147 0.34 23.02 -17.06
C PHE A 147 -0.60 23.66 -18.09
N MET A 148 -0.24 23.60 -19.38
CA MET A 148 -1.06 24.17 -20.47
C MET A 148 -2.41 23.47 -20.65
N HIS A 149 -2.55 22.21 -20.23
CA HIS A 149 -3.82 21.50 -20.30
C HIS A 149 -4.83 21.96 -19.23
N TYR A 150 -4.35 22.43 -18.08
CA TYR A 150 -5.18 22.82 -16.94
C TYR A 150 -5.19 24.34 -16.63
N ALA A 151 -4.44 25.15 -17.38
CA ALA A 151 -4.44 26.61 -17.32
C ALA A 151 -5.57 27.23 -18.16
#